data_AF-A0A2V8LVZ7-F1
#
_entry.id   AF-A0A2V8LVZ7-F1
#
_cell.length_a   1.000
_cell.length_b   1.000
_cell.length_c   1.000
_cell.angle_alpha   90.00
_cell.angle_beta   90.00
_cell.angle_gamma   90.00
#
_symmetry.space_group_name_H-M   'P 1'
#
loop_
_entity.id
_entity.type
_entity.pdbx_description
1 polymer ?
#
loop_
_entity_poly.entity_id
_entity_poly.type
_entity_poly.pdbx_seq_one_letter_code
_entity_poly.pdbx_strand_id
1 'polypeptide(L)' 'IVLIRGGRVKDLPGVRYHVIRGTLDSVGVSDRKKSRSKYGAKRPKGGAK' A
#
# COMPACT_ATOMS: atom_id res chain seq x y z
N ILE A 1 -4.06 -14.43 4.70
CA ILE A 1 -5.19 -13.67 4.11
C ILE A 1 -4.81 -12.23 3.76
N VAL A 2 -5.30 -11.72 2.64
CA VAL A 2 -5.04 -10.35 2.16
C VAL A 2 -6.34 -9.66 1.78
N LEU A 3 -6.38 -8.33 1.91
CA LEU A 3 -7.51 -7.52 1.50
C LEU A 3 -7.28 -6.94 0.10
N ILE A 4 -8.31 -7.01 -0.75
CA ILE A 4 -8.25 -6.59 -2.15
C ILE A 4 -9.08 -5.32 -2.34
N ARG A 5 -8.58 -4.39 -3.16
CA ARG A 5 -9.33 -3.23 -3.66
C ARG A 5 -9.42 -3.22 -5.18
N GLY A 6 -10.44 -2.57 -5.71
CA GLY A 6 -10.59 -2.33 -7.14
C GLY A 6 -9.43 -1.50 -7.72
N GLY A 7 -9.05 -1.83 -8.95
CA GLY A 7 -8.11 -1.04 -9.75
C GLY A 7 -7.34 -1.93 -10.71
N ARG A 8 -7.46 -1.63 -12.00
CA ARG A 8 -6.80 -2.35 -13.07
C ARG A 8 -5.37 -1.85 -13.24
N VAL A 9 -4.44 -2.79 -13.39
CA VAL A 9 -3.09 -2.48 -13.90
C VAL A 9 -3.23 -2.28 -15.41
N LYS A 10 -2.93 -1.06 -15.88
CA LYS A 10 -3.15 -0.67 -17.28
C LYS A 10 -2.43 -1.62 -18.26
N ASP A 11 -1.20 -1.97 -17.92
CA ASP A 11 -0.27 -2.65 -18.83
C ASP A 11 -0.45 -4.17 -18.85
N LEU A 12 -1.20 -4.74 -17.90
CA LEU A 12 -1.35 -6.19 -17.76
C LEU A 12 -2.81 -6.64 -17.99
N PRO A 13 -3.07 -7.49 -19.00
CA PRO A 13 -4.37 -8.11 -19.16
C PRO A 13 -4.62 -9.10 -18.01
N GLY A 14 -5.83 -9.08 -17.46
CA GLY A 14 -6.24 -9.96 -16.35
C GLY A 14 -5.98 -9.44 -14.94
N VAL A 15 -5.09 -8.46 -14.74
CA VAL A 15 -4.81 -7.87 -13.42
C VAL A 15 -5.75 -6.70 -13.13
N ARG A 16 -6.90 -7.03 -12.53
CA ARG A 16 -8.02 -6.08 -12.29
C ARG A 16 -8.10 -5.51 -10.87
N TYR A 17 -7.24 -5.98 -9.97
CA TYR A 17 -7.29 -5.63 -8.56
C TYR A 17 -5.92 -5.34 -7.99
N HIS A 18 -5.90 -4.58 -6.90
CA HIS A 18 -4.70 -4.32 -6.11
C HIS A 18 -4.85 -4.84 -4.69
N VAL A 19 -3.74 -5.28 -4.12
CA VAL A 19 -3.67 -5.64 -2.70
C VAL A 19 -3.55 -4.35 -1.87
N ILE A 20 -4.38 -4.22 -0.82
CA ILE A 20 -4.20 -3.20 0.20
C ILE A 20 -3.01 -3.59 1.06
N ARG A 21 -2.08 -2.66 1.30
CA ARG A 21 -0.85 -2.87 2.06
C ARG A 21 -0.99 -2.33 3.48
N GLY A 22 -0.40 -3.02 4.46
CA GLY A 22 -0.45 -2.64 5.87
C GLY A 22 -1.70 -3.14 6.60
N THR A 23 -2.39 -4.15 6.06
CA THR A 23 -3.56 -4.79 6.67
C THR A 23 -3.49 -6.31 6.52
N LEU A 24 -4.00 -7.06 7.50
CA LEU A 24 -3.89 -8.52 7.55
C LEU A 24 -2.43 -8.96 7.36
N ASP A 25 -2.15 -9.94 6.49
CA ASP A 25 -0.81 -10.48 6.29
C ASP A 25 0.05 -9.65 5.33
N SER A 26 -0.51 -8.58 4.74
CA SER A 26 0.24 -7.73 3.80
C SER A 26 1.01 -6.63 4.56
N VAL A 27 2.33 -6.76 4.59
CA VAL A 27 3.20 -5.75 5.21
C VAL A 27 3.20 -4.42 4.46
N GLY A 28 3.39 -3.31 5.17
CA GLY A 28 3.62 -1.99 4.56
C GLY A 28 4.97 -1.90 3.85
N VAL A 29 5.23 -0.78 3.17
CA VAL A 29 6.56 -0.47 2.62
C VAL A 29 7.37 0.31 3.66
N SER A 30 8.57 -0.17 3.99
CA SER A 30 9.49 0.55 4.89
C SER A 30 9.99 1.85 4.25
N ASP A 31 10.30 2.85 5.08
CA ASP A 31 10.95 4.11 4.69
C ASP A 31 10.24 4.95 3.61
N ARG A 32 8.98 4.64 3.29
CA ARG A 32 8.19 5.37 2.32
C ARG A 32 7.77 6.73 2.89
N LYS A 33 8.49 7.78 2.52
CA LYS A 33 8.24 9.16 2.98
C LYS A 33 7.04 9.84 2.28
N LYS A 34 6.73 9.51 1.02
CA LYS A 34 5.63 10.10 0.22
C LYS A 34 4.54 9.08 -0.13
N SER A 35 3.28 9.52 -0.14
CA SER A 35 2.08 8.69 -0.40
C SER A 35 1.95 7.47 0.52
N ARG A 36 2.40 7.63 1.78
CA ARG A 36 2.51 6.55 2.79
C ARG A 36 1.21 5.80 3.07
N SER A 37 0.07 6.48 2.97
CA SER A 37 -1.26 5.89 3.18
C SER A 37 -1.61 4.82 2.14
N LYS A 38 -1.17 4.97 0.90
CA LYS A 38 -1.40 3.97 -0.16
C LYS A 38 -0.60 2.69 0.05
N TYR A 39 0.57 2.82 0.67
CA TYR A 39 1.56 1.74 0.81
C TYR A 39 1.68 1.20 2.25
N GLY A 40 0.78 1.59 3.15
CA GLY A 40 0.77 1.09 4.53
C GLY A 40 1.96 1.55 5.39
N ALA A 41 2.58 2.68 5.06
CA ALA A 41 3.73 3.19 5.80
C ALA A 41 3.30 4.17 6.91
N LYS A 42 3.78 3.95 8.15
CA LYS A 42 3.50 4.80 9.30
C LYS A 42 4.25 6.13 9.20
N ARG A 43 3.76 7.17 9.90
CA ARG A 43 4.49 8.45 9.96
C ARG A 43 5.77 8.21 10.78
N PRO A 44 6.96 8.58 10.29
CA PRO A 44 8.15 8.56 11.11
C PRO A 44 7.95 9.51 12.30
N LYS A 45 8.26 9.01 13.51
CA LYS A 45 8.03 9.75 14.76
C LYS A 45 8.90 11.01 14.88
N GLY A 46 10.04 11.07 14.18
CA GLY A 46 10.96 12.22 14.15
C GLY A 46 10.62 13.33 13.15
N GLY A 47 9.42 13.32 12.57
CA GLY A 47 8.94 14.34 11.62
C GLY A 47 7.61 14.92 12.08
N ALA A 48 7.55 15.42 13.31
CA ALA A 48 6.55 16.39 13.72
C ALA A 48 7.20 17.78 13.63
N LYS A 49 6.43 18.77 13.20
CA LYS A 49 6.81 20.19 13.27
C LYS A 49 7.34 20.53 14.65
#